data_AF-A0A7K6Z5L7-F1
#
_entry.id   AF-A0A7K6Z5L7-F1
#
_cell.length_a   1.000
_cell.length_b   1.000
_cell.length_c   1.000
_cell.angle_alpha   90.00
_cell.angle_beta   90.00
_cell.angle_gamma   90.00
#
_symmetry.space_group_name_H-M   'P 1'
#
loop_
_entity.id
_entity.type
_entity.pdbx_description
1 polymer ?
#
loop_
_entity_poly.entity_id
_entity_poly.type
_entity_poly.pdbx_seq_one_letter_code
_entity_poly.pdbx_strand_id
1 'polypeptide(L)'
;RCAGRVEVQHNGRWGTVCDDDWGMPDAAVVCRQLGCGTALAAPPGAWFGEGSGPIWLNGLRCRGTEERLVLCRHRGWRPHVCAHEEDASAVCSGCAQAPPAHGSPGVAPVLTPVSLPGAPAVRLVGAAGRCAGRLEIFHDGRWGTV
;
A
#
# COMPACT_ATOMS: atom_id res chain seq x y z
N ARG A 1 -12.45 -4.30 -1.83
CA ARG A 1 -11.24 -5.08 -2.18
C ARG A 1 -10.09 -4.09 -2.26
N CYS A 2 -8.98 -4.37 -1.59
CA CYS A 2 -7.81 -3.49 -1.57
C CYS A 2 -6.79 -4.09 -2.53
N ALA A 3 -6.56 -3.43 -3.67
CA ALA A 3 -5.69 -3.93 -4.73
C ALA A 3 -5.15 -2.76 -5.55
N GLY A 4 -4.02 -2.95 -6.22
CA GLY A 4 -3.46 -1.95 -7.12
C GLY A 4 -1.96 -2.09 -7.32
N ARG A 5 -1.41 -1.20 -8.15
CA ARG A 5 0.03 -0.97 -8.28
C ARG A 5 0.58 -0.45 -6.96
N VAL A 6 1.72 -0.98 -6.54
CA VAL A 6 2.38 -0.58 -5.30
C VAL A 6 3.24 0.66 -5.57
N GLU A 7 2.98 1.72 -4.82
CA GLU A 7 3.81 2.92 -4.82
C GLU A 7 4.31 3.20 -3.40
N VAL A 8 5.55 3.66 -3.30
CA VAL A 8 6.19 4.05 -2.04
C VAL A 8 6.61 5.52 -2.08
N GLN A 9 6.55 6.20 -0.95
CA GLN A 9 7.04 7.57 -0.82
C GLN A 9 8.45 7.56 -0.27
N HIS A 10 9.39 8.17 -1.00
CA HIS A 10 10.76 8.38 -0.56
C HIS A 10 11.16 9.83 -0.83
N ASN A 11 11.75 10.50 0.16
CA ASN A 11 12.13 11.92 0.09
C ASN A 11 11.01 12.84 -0.44
N GLY A 12 9.78 12.63 0.04
CA GLY A 12 8.62 13.45 -0.32
C GLY A 12 8.02 13.17 -1.72
N ARG A 13 8.59 12.25 -2.50
CA ARG A 13 8.10 11.91 -3.84
C ARG A 13 7.63 10.46 -3.93
N TRP A 14 6.47 10.26 -4.55
CA TRP A 14 5.95 8.93 -4.85
C TRP A 14 6.70 8.32 -6.03
N GLY A 15 6.90 7.01 -5.96
CA GLY A 15 7.49 6.21 -7.02
C GLY A 15 7.06 4.77 -6.90
N THR A 16 7.28 4.00 -7.96
CA THR A 16 6.79 2.64 -8.09
C THR A 16 7.82 1.63 -7.56
N VAL A 17 7.42 0.36 -7.57
CA VAL A 17 8.23 -0.79 -7.14
C VAL A 17 8.36 -1.71 -8.35
N CYS A 18 9.57 -2.15 -8.66
CA CYS A 18 9.81 -3.12 -9.72
C CYS A 18 9.39 -4.53 -9.28
N ASP A 19 8.88 -5.34 -10.21
CA ASP A 19 8.43 -6.71 -9.98
C ASP A 19 9.55 -7.77 -9.98
N ASP A 20 10.80 -7.35 -10.22
CA ASP A 20 12.00 -8.15 -10.00
C ASP A 20 12.01 -8.75 -8.58
N ASP A 21 12.01 -10.08 -8.50
CA ASP A 21 11.91 -10.88 -7.26
C ASP A 21 10.62 -10.66 -6.45
N TRP A 22 9.62 -9.95 -6.99
CA TRP A 22 8.36 -9.65 -6.31
C TRP A 22 7.48 -10.88 -6.12
N GLY A 23 7.04 -11.13 -4.88
CA GLY A 23 6.22 -12.29 -4.57
C GLY A 23 5.22 -12.09 -3.44
N MET A 24 4.60 -13.22 -3.05
CA MET A 24 3.59 -13.26 -1.99
C MET A 24 4.07 -12.70 -0.63
N PRO A 25 5.33 -12.92 -0.19
CA PRO A 25 5.82 -12.31 1.05
C PRO A 25 5.82 -10.77 0.99
N ASP A 26 6.17 -10.18 -0.15
CA ASP A 26 6.21 -8.73 -0.34
C ASP A 26 4.80 -8.15 -0.34
N ALA A 27 3.89 -8.77 -1.09
CA ALA A 27 2.47 -8.42 -1.07
C ALA A 27 1.85 -8.58 0.32
N ALA A 28 2.27 -9.57 1.12
CA ALA A 28 1.79 -9.76 2.49
C ALA A 28 2.21 -8.61 3.42
N VAL A 29 3.44 -8.11 3.28
CA VAL A 29 3.90 -6.92 3.99
C VAL A 29 3.09 -5.70 3.59
N VAL A 30 2.84 -5.49 2.28
CA VAL A 30 2.00 -4.38 1.79
C VAL A 30 0.59 -4.46 2.36
N CYS A 31 -0.08 -5.61 2.24
CA CYS A 31 -1.45 -5.77 2.71
C CYS A 31 -1.56 -5.58 4.22
N ARG A 32 -0.59 -6.07 5.01
CA ARG A 32 -0.55 -5.83 6.46
C ARG A 32 -0.27 -4.37 6.79
N GLN A 33 0.72 -3.75 6.15
CA GLN A 33 1.10 -2.36 6.37
C GLN A 33 -0.08 -1.40 6.10
N LEU A 34 -0.93 -1.73 5.13
CA LEU A 34 -2.12 -0.95 4.76
C LEU A 34 -3.38 -1.33 5.57
N GLY A 35 -3.31 -2.33 6.45
CA GLY A 35 -4.50 -2.84 7.16
C GLY A 35 -5.54 -3.50 6.24
N CYS A 36 -5.12 -3.94 5.05
CA CYS A 36 -5.97 -4.46 3.98
C CYS A 36 -6.21 -5.97 4.03
N GLY A 37 -5.94 -6.60 5.18
CA GLY A 37 -6.06 -8.05 5.37
C GLY A 37 -4.83 -8.81 4.86
N THR A 38 -5.06 -10.04 4.41
CA THR A 38 -4.03 -10.93 3.87
C THR A 38 -3.79 -10.72 2.38
N ALA A 39 -2.57 -11.00 1.90
CA ALA A 39 -2.29 -11.03 0.47
C ALA A 39 -3.00 -12.20 -0.21
N LEU A 40 -3.61 -11.93 -1.35
CA LEU A 40 -4.23 -12.90 -2.25
C LEU A 40 -3.41 -13.12 -3.52
N ALA A 41 -2.74 -12.07 -4.01
CA ALA A 41 -1.86 -12.16 -5.16
C ALA A 41 -0.79 -11.06 -5.15
N ALA A 42 0.30 -11.32 -5.87
CA ALA A 42 1.40 -10.40 -6.15
C ALA A 42 1.61 -10.30 -7.68
N PRO A 43 0.71 -9.62 -8.43
CA PRO A 43 0.83 -9.59 -9.89
C PRO A 43 2.06 -8.79 -10.36
N PRO A 44 2.83 -9.31 -11.33
CA PRO A 44 3.88 -8.57 -12.04
C PRO A 44 3.31 -7.81 -13.25
N GLY A 45 4.18 -7.17 -14.03
CA GLY A 45 3.92 -6.73 -15.38
C GLY A 45 2.95 -5.56 -15.48
N ALA A 46 3.04 -4.60 -14.56
CA ALA A 46 2.15 -3.44 -14.52
C ALA A 46 0.65 -3.81 -14.58
N TRP A 47 0.25 -4.87 -13.88
CA TRP A 47 -1.11 -5.44 -13.96
C TRP A 47 -2.24 -4.40 -13.77
N PHE A 48 -2.03 -3.41 -12.91
CA PHE A 48 -2.99 -2.32 -12.64
C PHE A 48 -2.64 -1.03 -13.41
N GLY A 49 -1.91 -1.17 -14.50
CA GLY A 49 -1.36 -0.10 -15.31
C GLY A 49 0.00 0.37 -14.83
N GLU A 50 0.76 0.93 -15.78
CA GLU A 50 2.04 1.57 -15.55
C GLU A 50 1.90 2.78 -14.63
N GLY A 51 2.91 3.00 -13.80
CA GLY A 51 3.10 4.24 -13.07
C GLY A 51 3.88 5.26 -13.90
N SER A 52 4.39 6.26 -13.20
CA SER A 52 5.25 7.27 -13.79
C SER A 52 6.23 7.81 -12.74
N GLY A 53 7.34 8.36 -13.21
CA GLY A 53 8.33 8.97 -12.33
C GLY A 53 9.40 7.96 -11.88
N PRO A 54 9.85 8.01 -10.62
CA PRO A 54 10.94 7.15 -10.16
C PRO A 54 10.44 5.75 -9.82
N ILE A 55 11.27 4.75 -10.09
CA ILE A 55 11.11 3.40 -9.54
C ILE A 55 12.04 3.33 -8.32
N TRP A 56 11.46 3.27 -7.13
CA TRP A 56 12.23 3.44 -5.88
C TRP A 56 12.87 2.16 -5.36
N LEU A 57 12.22 1.01 -5.59
CA LEU A 57 12.62 -0.28 -5.05
C LEU A 57 12.67 -1.32 -6.17
N ASN A 58 13.70 -2.17 -6.13
CA ASN A 58 13.90 -3.33 -7.00
C ASN A 58 14.42 -4.49 -6.14
N GLY A 59 14.05 -5.73 -6.50
CA GLY A 59 14.64 -6.93 -5.94
C GLY A 59 14.21 -7.11 -4.48
N LEU A 60 12.96 -6.76 -4.20
CA LEU A 60 12.37 -6.92 -2.88
C LEU A 60 12.26 -8.41 -2.57
N ARG A 61 12.76 -8.79 -1.40
CA ARG A 61 12.76 -10.16 -0.92
C ARG A 61 12.40 -10.17 0.56
N CYS A 62 11.16 -9.79 0.85
CA CYS A 62 10.60 -9.85 2.20
C CYS A 62 10.58 -11.30 2.72
N ARG A 63 10.71 -11.45 4.04
CA ARG A 63 10.36 -12.68 4.76
C ARG A 63 8.84 -12.79 4.95
N GLY A 64 8.12 -11.68 4.87
CA GLY A 64 6.68 -11.59 5.11
C GLY A 64 6.34 -11.13 6.54
N THR A 65 7.34 -10.96 7.41
CA THR A 65 7.17 -10.56 8.82
C THR A 65 7.55 -9.10 9.08
N GLU A 66 8.13 -8.42 8.09
CA GLU A 66 8.54 -7.03 8.18
C GLU A 66 7.34 -6.10 8.37
N GLU A 67 7.46 -5.13 9.28
CA GLU A 67 6.37 -4.17 9.53
C GLU A 67 6.08 -3.25 8.34
N ARG A 68 7.12 -2.95 7.54
CA ARG A 68 7.07 -2.02 6.42
C ARG A 68 7.84 -2.56 5.24
N LEU A 69 7.34 -2.30 4.03
CA LEU A 69 7.94 -2.77 2.78
C LEU A 69 9.41 -2.33 2.63
N VAL A 70 9.72 -1.11 3.08
CA VAL A 70 11.07 -0.54 3.03
C VAL A 70 12.09 -1.22 3.96
N LEU A 71 11.63 -2.06 4.89
CA LEU A 71 12.50 -2.82 5.80
C LEU A 71 12.86 -4.19 5.25
N CYS A 72 12.22 -4.61 4.17
CA CYS A 72 12.58 -5.85 3.48
C CYS A 72 13.96 -5.73 2.86
N ARG A 73 14.60 -6.86 2.57
CA ARG A 73 15.82 -6.84 1.78
C ARG A 73 15.49 -6.35 0.37
N HIS A 74 16.18 -5.31 -0.09
CA HIS A 74 16.08 -4.78 -1.45
C HIS A 74 17.46 -4.33 -1.94
N ARG A 75 17.62 -4.05 -3.24
CA ARG A 75 18.91 -3.69 -3.87
C ARG A 75 19.39 -2.25 -3.60
N GLY A 76 18.77 -1.58 -2.62
CA GLY A 76 18.98 -0.15 -2.31
C GLY A 76 17.96 0.77 -2.97
N TRP A 77 18.15 2.08 -2.81
CA TRP A 77 17.32 3.16 -3.37
C TRP A 77 17.94 3.77 -4.64
N ARG A 78 18.75 2.97 -5.36
CA ARG A 78 19.49 3.45 -6.53
C ARG A 78 18.63 3.24 -7.79
N PRO A 79 18.81 4.04 -8.85
CA PRO A 79 18.18 3.77 -10.13
C PRO A 79 18.59 2.37 -10.61
N HIS A 80 17.60 1.52 -10.85
CA HIS A 80 17.77 0.20 -11.44
C HIS A 80 17.13 0.20 -12.83
N VAL A 81 17.56 -0.73 -13.69
CA VAL A 81 17.03 -0.86 -15.06
C VAL A 81 15.72 -1.65 -15.00
N CYS A 82 14.68 -1.05 -14.42
CA CYS A 82 13.32 -1.49 -14.65
C CYS A 82 12.58 -0.43 -15.47
N ALA A 83 11.65 -0.86 -16.31
CA ALA A 83 10.67 -0.01 -16.97
C ALA A 83 9.37 -0.02 -16.15
N HIS A 84 8.46 0.93 -16.43
CA HIS A 84 7.16 0.94 -15.77
C HIS A 84 6.27 -0.24 -16.18
N GLU A 85 6.58 -0.92 -17.29
CA GLU A 85 5.99 -2.21 -17.68
C GLU A 85 6.24 -3.29 -16.60
N GLU A 86 7.23 -3.11 -15.73
CA GLU A 86 7.61 -4.02 -14.65
C GLU A 86 7.09 -3.53 -13.28
N ASP A 87 6.11 -2.62 -13.24
CA ASP A 87 5.58 -2.12 -11.97
C ASP A 87 4.80 -3.20 -11.21
N ALA A 88 5.25 -3.48 -9.99
CA ALA A 88 4.69 -4.47 -9.10
C ALA A 88 3.31 -4.06 -8.55
N SER A 89 2.47 -5.06 -8.33
CA SER A 89 1.13 -4.89 -7.81
C SER A 89 0.82 -5.83 -6.64
N ALA A 90 -0.15 -5.45 -5.81
CA ALA A 90 -0.67 -6.29 -4.75
C ALA A 90 -2.19 -6.43 -4.83
N VAL A 91 -2.69 -7.62 -4.55
CA VAL A 91 -4.12 -7.88 -4.35
C VAL A 91 -4.28 -8.42 -2.94
N CYS A 92 -5.03 -7.71 -2.10
CA CYS A 92 -5.34 -8.10 -0.74
C CYS A 92 -6.78 -8.63 -0.64
N SER A 93 -7.07 -9.40 0.41
CA SER A 93 -8.43 -9.86 0.71
C SER A 93 -9.42 -8.72 0.95
N GLY A 94 -8.91 -7.51 1.21
CA GLY A 94 -9.68 -6.37 1.68
C GLY A 94 -9.85 -6.45 3.18
N CYS A 95 -10.49 -5.46 3.79
CA CYS A 95 -10.83 -5.58 5.21
C CYS A 95 -11.65 -6.88 5.39
N ALA A 96 -11.06 -7.87 6.05
CA ALA A 96 -11.84 -8.80 6.84
C ALA A 96 -12.72 -7.91 7.72
N GLN A 97 -14.01 -8.18 7.72
CA GLN A 97 -14.99 -7.44 8.49
C GLN A 97 -14.38 -7.12 9.86
N ALA A 98 -14.32 -5.84 10.23
CA ALA A 98 -14.35 -5.54 11.65
C ALA A 98 -15.50 -6.40 12.23
N PRO A 99 -15.31 -7.10 13.36
CA PRO A 99 -16.35 -7.95 13.91
C PRO A 99 -17.67 -7.18 13.95
N PRO A 100 -18.82 -7.82 13.65
CA PRO A 100 -20.10 -7.11 13.59
C PRO A 100 -20.25 -6.30 14.86
N ALA A 101 -20.50 -5.00 14.70
CA ALA A 101 -20.71 -4.07 15.80
C ALA A 101 -21.99 -4.45 16.56
N HIS A 102 -21.91 -5.50 17.38
CA HIS A 102 -22.82 -5.73 18.47
C HIS A 102 -22.36 -4.83 19.61
N GLY A 103 -23.20 -3.85 19.91
CA GLY A 103 -22.88 -2.75 20.81
C GLY A 103 -22.39 -3.19 22.18
N SER A 104 -21.32 -2.54 22.63
CA SER A 104 -21.19 -2.01 23.98
C SER A 104 -20.10 -0.93 24.00
N PRO A 105 -20.27 0.15 24.80
CA PRO A 105 -19.31 1.23 24.89
C PRO A 105 -18.18 0.79 25.83
N GLY A 106 -17.13 0.21 25.26
CA GLY A 106 -15.93 -0.19 25.97
C GLY A 106 -14.72 0.26 25.19
N VAL A 107 -14.13 1.39 25.61
CA VAL A 107 -12.86 1.99 25.21
C VAL A 107 -12.05 1.15 24.21
N ALA A 108 -12.20 1.45 22.91
CA ALA A 108 -11.20 1.02 21.95
C ALA A 108 -9.87 1.71 22.33
N PRO A 109 -8.72 0.99 22.38
CA PRO A 109 -7.46 1.70 22.40
C PRO A 109 -7.43 2.49 21.09
N VAL A 110 -7.38 3.82 21.21
CA VAL A 110 -7.10 4.67 20.07
C VAL A 110 -5.67 4.34 19.67
N LEU A 111 -5.51 3.32 18.81
CA LEU A 111 -4.31 3.19 17.99
C LEU A 111 -4.41 4.32 16.99
N THR A 112 -4.05 5.52 17.44
CA THR A 112 -3.58 6.56 16.54
C THR A 112 -2.48 5.90 15.72
N PRO A 113 -2.62 5.78 14.38
CA PRO A 113 -1.44 5.48 13.58
C PRO A 113 -0.51 6.66 13.85
N VAL A 114 0.60 6.39 14.54
CA VAL A 114 1.68 7.35 14.69
C VAL A 114 2.18 7.59 13.27
N SER A 115 1.60 8.58 12.60
CA SER A 115 2.18 9.17 11.39
C SER A 115 3.43 9.86 11.85
N LEU A 116 4.52 9.09 11.93
CA LEU A 116 5.85 9.63 12.14
C LEU A 116 6.12 10.58 10.98
N PRO A 117 6.40 11.88 11.24
CA PRO A 117 6.82 12.80 10.21
C PRO A 117 8.07 12.23 9.52
N GLY A 118 7.97 11.90 8.23
CA GLY A 118 9.08 11.40 7.43
C GLY A 118 9.24 9.88 7.31
N ALA A 119 8.30 9.06 7.80
CA ALA A 119 8.31 7.62 7.49
C ALA A 119 7.80 7.38 6.05
N PRO A 120 8.47 6.53 5.25
CA PRO A 120 8.04 6.24 3.87
C PRO A 120 6.66 5.56 3.87
N ALA A 121 5.70 6.22 3.23
CA ALA A 121 4.35 5.71 3.07
C ALA A 121 4.24 4.73 1.90
N VAL A 122 3.25 3.84 1.92
CA VAL A 122 2.91 2.91 0.83
C VAL A 122 1.46 3.16 0.42
N ARG A 123 1.15 3.03 -0.87
CA ARG A 123 -0.24 3.08 -1.37
C ARG A 123 -0.46 2.07 -2.50
N LEU A 124 -1.73 1.74 -2.73
CA LEU A 124 -2.17 0.99 -3.90
C LEU A 124 -2.94 1.91 -4.85
N VAL A 125 -2.54 1.94 -6.12
CA VAL A 125 -3.17 2.76 -7.17
C VAL A 125 -3.83 1.85 -8.21
N GLY A 126 -5.05 2.19 -8.65
CA GLY A 126 -5.68 1.57 -9.82
C GLY A 126 -6.83 0.60 -9.54
N ALA A 127 -7.09 0.14 -8.31
CA ALA A 127 -8.32 -0.58 -8.01
C ALA A 127 -9.26 0.24 -7.11
N ALA A 128 -10.40 0.66 -7.66
CA ALA A 128 -11.52 1.13 -6.86
C ALA A 128 -12.13 -0.05 -6.10
N GLY A 129 -12.23 0.06 -4.78
CA GLY A 129 -12.81 -0.99 -3.96
C GLY A 129 -13.55 -0.44 -2.75
N ARG A 130 -14.62 -1.15 -2.37
CA ARG A 130 -15.52 -0.89 -1.22
C ARG A 130 -14.87 -0.78 0.18
N CYS A 131 -13.54 -0.79 0.28
CA CYS A 131 -12.80 -0.76 1.54
C CYS A 131 -11.87 0.47 1.63
N ALA A 132 -12.11 1.51 0.82
CA ALA A 132 -11.44 2.80 0.91
C ALA A 132 -12.38 3.83 1.57
N GLY A 133 -11.87 4.64 2.50
CA GLY A 133 -12.55 5.79 3.11
C GLY A 133 -11.52 6.79 3.62
N ARG A 134 -11.79 8.08 3.82
CA ARG A 134 -12.91 8.95 3.44
C ARG A 134 -12.28 10.24 2.90
N LEU A 135 -12.78 10.77 1.79
CA LEU A 135 -12.46 12.14 1.37
C LEU A 135 -13.68 13.03 1.60
N GLU A 136 -13.55 14.00 2.50
CA GLU A 136 -14.53 15.07 2.73
C GLU A 136 -13.81 16.41 2.95
N ILE A 137 -14.36 17.48 2.36
CA ILE A 137 -13.99 18.87 2.54
C ILE A 137 -15.28 19.65 2.78
N PHE A 138 -15.48 20.25 3.96
CA PHE A 138 -16.65 21.09 4.26
C PHE A 138 -16.29 22.57 4.14
N HIS A 139 -17.00 23.34 3.31
CA HIS A 139 -16.81 24.78 3.13
C HIS A 139 -18.16 25.48 2.90
N ASP A 140 -18.38 26.64 3.54
CA ASP A 140 -19.62 27.43 3.49
C ASP A 140 -20.93 26.67 3.82
N GLY A 141 -20.93 25.91 4.92
CA GLY A 141 -22.16 25.26 5.41
C GLY A 141 -22.59 24.02 4.62
N ARG A 142 -21.75 23.50 3.71
CA ARG A 142 -22.01 22.31 2.90
C ARG A 142 -20.83 21.34 2.88
N TRP A 143 -21.14 20.05 2.85
CA TRP A 143 -20.16 18.97 2.69
C TRP A 143 -19.76 18.83 1.23
N GLY A 144 -18.46 18.72 0.99
CA GLY A 144 -17.86 18.44 -0.31
C GLY A 144 -16.95 17.22 -0.25
N THR A 145 -16.71 16.64 -1.41
CA THR A 145 -15.67 15.65 -1.70
C THR A 145 -14.93 16.17 -2.94
N VAL A 146 -13.68 15.75 -3.21
CA VAL A 146 -13.17 15.87 -4.60
C VAL A 146 -13.94 14.88 -5.47
#